data_AF-A0A653C256-F1
#
_entry.id   AF-A0A653C256-F1
#
_cell.length_a   1.000
_cell.length_b   1.000
_cell.length_c   1.000
_cell.angle_alpha   90.00
_cell.angle_beta   90.00
_cell.angle_gamma   90.00
#
_symmetry.space_group_name_H-M   'P 1'
#
loop_
_entity.id
_entity.type
_entity.pdbx_description
1 polymer ?
#
loop_
_entity_poly.entity_id
_entity_poly.type
_entity_poly.pdbx_seq_one_letter_code
_entity_poly.pdbx_strand_id
1 'polypeptide(L)'
;MLELLRKKVYRSQENKKVSQTSEKRRKKRRPRKIASHNIHLKRERGWDYKQVCVTRVPGYGFGIAVSGGRDNPHFASGDPSIAVSDVLAAGPAERLLQ
;
A
#
# COMPACT_ATOMS: atom_id res chain seq x y z
N MET A 1 -22.85 14.77 11.71
CA MET A 1 -21.43 15.13 11.51
C MET A 1 -20.55 13.89 11.71
N LEU A 2 -20.63 12.93 10.79
CA LEU A 2 -19.80 11.73 10.77
C LEU A 2 -19.09 11.71 9.42
N GLU A 3 -18.06 12.54 9.32
CA GLU A 3 -17.28 12.66 8.09
C GLU A 3 -16.10 11.70 8.17
N LEU A 4 -16.37 10.49 7.66
CA LEU A 4 -15.52 9.83 6.69
C LEU A 4 -14.04 9.69 7.10
N LEU A 5 -13.81 8.80 8.07
CA LEU A 5 -12.57 8.04 8.31
C LEU A 5 -12.15 7.25 7.05
N ARG A 6 -11.81 7.93 5.97
CA ARG A 6 -11.22 7.32 4.77
C ARG A 6 -9.85 7.90 4.57
N LYS A 7 -8.96 6.98 4.19
CA LYS A 7 -7.56 7.17 3.79
C LYS A 7 -6.69 7.04 5.05
N LYS A 8 -5.70 6.14 5.13
CA LYS A 8 -4.80 5.70 4.06
C LYS A 8 -3.80 4.76 4.76
N VAL A 9 -3.83 3.44 4.51
CA VAL A 9 -2.78 2.51 4.99
C VAL A 9 -1.90 2.18 3.79
N TYR A 10 -0.98 3.07 3.42
CA TYR A 10 -0.19 2.93 2.19
C TYR A 10 0.90 1.85 2.34
N ARG A 11 0.86 0.79 1.53
CA ARG A 11 1.94 -0.21 1.40
C ARG A 11 2.96 0.25 0.36
N SER A 12 4.24 0.25 0.76
CA SER A 12 5.43 0.67 0.01
C SER A 12 5.56 -0.05 -1.35
N GLN A 13 5.99 0.69 -2.39
CA GLN A 13 6.27 0.16 -3.73
C GLN A 13 7.73 -0.31 -3.81
N GLU A 14 7.92 -1.57 -4.17
CA GLU A 14 9.22 -2.15 -4.44
C GLU A 14 9.79 -1.64 -5.79
N ASN A 15 11.11 -1.47 -5.82
CA ASN A 15 11.89 -0.69 -6.79
C ASN A 15 11.80 -1.16 -8.25
N LYS A 16 11.55 -0.23 -9.19
CA LYS A 16 11.77 -0.43 -10.63
C LYS A 16 13.23 -0.11 -11.00
N LYS A 17 13.99 -1.12 -11.47
CA LYS A 17 15.26 -0.89 -12.19
C LYS A 17 14.96 -0.52 -13.65
N VAL A 18 15.36 0.69 -14.06
CA VAL A 18 15.38 1.15 -15.44
C VAL A 18 16.76 0.88 -16.01
N SER A 19 16.86 0.07 -17.06
CA SER A 19 18.05 -0.04 -17.90
C SER A 19 17.71 0.46 -19.30
N GLN A 20 18.23 1.63 -19.64
CA GLN A 20 18.22 2.19 -20.98
C GLN A 20 19.38 1.58 -21.79
N THR A 21 19.09 0.98 -22.93
CA THR A 21 20.07 0.86 -24.02
C THR A 21 19.38 1.17 -25.34
N SER A 22 19.94 2.18 -26.00
CA SER A 22 19.52 2.77 -27.26
C SER A 22 19.95 1.92 -28.45
N GLU A 23 19.04 1.62 -29.37
CA GLU A 23 19.42 1.21 -30.72
C GLU A 23 18.44 1.72 -31.78
N LYS A 24 18.90 2.73 -32.53
CA LYS A 24 18.27 3.26 -33.75
C LYS A 24 18.37 2.18 -34.84
N ARG A 25 17.28 1.89 -35.58
CA ARG A 25 17.32 1.71 -37.06
C ARG A 25 15.95 1.45 -37.73
N ARG A 26 15.71 2.27 -38.77
CA ARG A 26 14.94 2.11 -40.02
C ARG A 26 13.41 1.84 -39.99
N LYS A 27 12.69 2.85 -40.49
CA LYS A 27 11.27 2.89 -40.87
C LYS A 27 10.89 1.80 -41.88
N LYS A 28 9.90 0.97 -41.53
CA LYS A 28 8.99 0.28 -42.48
C LYS A 28 7.56 0.51 -41.99
N ARG A 29 6.74 1.18 -42.81
CA ARG A 29 5.34 1.52 -42.47
C ARG A 29 4.53 0.23 -42.37
N ARG A 30 4.14 -0.13 -41.15
CA ARG A 30 3.27 -1.28 -40.83
C ARG A 30 1.80 -0.84 -40.82
N PRO A 31 0.86 -1.73 -41.18
CA PRO A 31 -0.57 -1.40 -41.18
C PRO A 31 -1.03 -0.98 -39.77
N ARG A 32 -1.99 -0.05 -39.71
CA ARG A 32 -2.57 0.43 -38.44
C ARG A 32 -3.27 -0.74 -37.75
N LYS A 33 -2.56 -1.42 -36.84
CA LYS A 33 -3.18 -2.28 -35.84
C LYS A 33 -4.04 -1.38 -34.96
N ILE A 34 -5.35 -1.58 -34.99
CA ILE A 34 -6.25 -1.02 -33.97
C ILE A 34 -5.75 -1.60 -32.66
N ALA A 35 -5.12 -0.75 -31.85
CA ALA A 35 -4.69 -1.14 -30.52
C ALA A 35 -5.97 -1.50 -29.77
N SER A 36 -6.16 -2.80 -29.53
CA SER A 36 -7.01 -3.27 -28.45
C SER A 36 -6.49 -2.55 -27.21
N HIS A 37 -7.20 -1.48 -26.85
CA HIS A 37 -7.02 -0.87 -25.56
C HIS A 37 -7.45 -1.97 -24.60
N ASN A 38 -6.47 -2.76 -24.15
CA ASN A 38 -6.57 -3.50 -22.91
C ASN A 38 -6.85 -2.40 -21.89
N ILE A 39 -8.13 -2.09 -21.69
CA ILE A 39 -8.60 -1.35 -20.54
C ILE A 39 -8.22 -2.26 -19.39
N HIS A 40 -7.01 -2.06 -18.90
CA HIS A 40 -6.54 -2.59 -17.65
C HIS A 40 -7.47 -1.89 -16.65
N LEU A 41 -8.61 -2.53 -16.38
CA LEU A 41 -9.51 -2.18 -15.30
C LEU A 41 -8.63 -2.21 -14.07
N LYS A 42 -8.10 -1.05 -13.73
CA LYS A 42 -7.24 -0.81 -12.60
C LYS A 42 -8.13 -1.14 -11.43
N ARG A 43 -8.03 -2.36 -10.90
CA ARG A 43 -8.76 -2.78 -9.70
C ARG A 43 -8.60 -1.63 -8.72
N GLU A 44 -9.69 -0.93 -8.43
CA GLU A 44 -9.64 0.12 -7.44
C GLU A 44 -9.14 -0.54 -6.16
N ARG A 45 -8.06 -0.02 -5.60
CA ARG A 45 -7.55 -0.47 -4.31
C ARG A 45 -8.56 -0.03 -3.27
N GLY A 46 -9.54 -0.89 -3.02
CA GLY A 46 -10.54 -0.74 -1.96
C GLY A 46 -9.93 -0.93 -0.59
N TRP A 47 -10.62 -0.44 0.43
CA TRP A 47 -10.30 -0.68 1.84
C TRP A 47 -11.42 -1.52 2.43
N ASP A 48 -11.05 -2.55 3.19
CA ASP A 48 -11.99 -3.34 3.99
C ASP A 48 -11.91 -2.88 5.44
N TYR A 49 -13.07 -2.71 6.08
CA TYR A 49 -13.14 -2.40 7.51
C TYR A 49 -13.21 -3.70 8.30
N LYS A 50 -12.37 -3.79 9.34
CA LYS A 50 -12.35 -4.93 10.26
C LYS A 50 -12.28 -4.43 11.69
N GLN A 51 -13.16 -4.94 12.54
CA GLN A 51 -13.07 -4.74 13.98
C GLN A 51 -12.40 -5.97 14.59
N VAL A 52 -11.35 -5.75 15.39
CA VAL A 52 -10.61 -6.82 16.05
C VAL A 52 -10.43 -6.47 17.53
N CYS A 53 -10.42 -7.49 18.37
CA CYS A 53 -10.09 -7.36 19.78
C CYS A 53 -8.75 -8.05 20.03
N VAL A 54 -7.76 -7.30 20.51
CA VAL A 54 -6.43 -7.82 20.85
C VAL A 54 -6.25 -7.73 22.36
N THR A 55 -5.86 -8.83 22.98
CA THR A 55 -5.60 -8.87 24.43
C THR A 55 -4.11 -8.71 24.69
N ARG A 56 -3.75 -7.94 25.72
CA ARG A 56 -2.37 -7.72 26.12
C ARG A 56 -1.73 -9.02 26.65
N VAL A 57 -0.50 -9.30 26.23
CA VAL A 57 0.33 -10.41 26.71
C VAL A 57 1.61 -9.87 27.37
N PRO A 58 2.01 -10.35 28.57
CA PRO A 58 3.28 -9.96 29.18
C PRO A 58 4.47 -10.20 28.25
N GLY A 59 5.42 -9.27 28.19
CA GLY A 59 6.58 -9.31 27.29
C GLY A 59 6.30 -8.85 25.85
N TYR A 60 5.05 -8.93 25.37
CA TYR A 60 4.67 -8.54 24.01
C TYR A 60 3.79 -7.29 23.94
N GLY A 61 3.12 -6.93 25.03
CA GLY A 61 2.08 -5.90 24.99
C GLY A 61 0.91 -6.35 24.10
N PHE A 62 0.51 -5.51 23.15
CA PHE A 62 -0.45 -5.88 22.10
C PHE A 62 0.21 -6.43 20.82
N GLY A 63 1.55 -6.49 20.79
CA GLY A 63 2.29 -7.06 19.65
C GLY A 63 2.17 -6.29 18.35
N ILE A 64 1.94 -4.98 18.39
CA ILE A 64 1.88 -4.10 17.22
C ILE A 64 2.75 -2.86 17.42
N ALA A 65 3.34 -2.36 16.33
CA ALA A 65 3.93 -1.03 16.28
C ALA A 65 2.95 -0.06 15.59
N VAL A 66 2.81 1.13 16.17
CA VAL A 66 1.93 2.18 15.64
C VAL A 66 2.76 3.39 15.26
N SER A 67 2.49 3.96 14.09
CA SER A 67 3.19 5.12 13.54
C SER A 67 2.21 6.06 12.83
N GLY A 68 2.72 7.18 12.33
CA GLY A 68 1.90 8.20 11.70
C GLY A 68 1.28 9.15 12.72
N GLY A 69 0.21 9.83 12.32
CA GLY A 69 -0.43 10.89 13.10
C GLY A 69 -0.33 12.24 12.41
N ARG A 70 -1.19 13.17 12.83
CA ARG A 70 -1.25 14.53 12.26
C ARG A 70 0.03 15.32 12.52
N ASP A 71 0.63 15.11 13.68
CA ASP A 71 1.89 15.67 14.15
C ASP A 71 3.11 14.92 13.61
N ASN A 72 2.97 13.64 13.28
CA ASN A 72 4.02 12.82 12.69
C ASN A 72 3.58 12.13 11.39
N PRO A 73 3.35 12.89 10.30
CA PRO A 73 2.85 12.33 9.04
C PRO A 73 3.89 11.47 8.33
N HIS A 74 3.44 10.53 7.49
CA HIS A 74 4.33 9.68 6.70
C HIS A 74 5.18 10.52 5.72
N PHE A 75 6.50 10.39 5.81
CA PHE A 75 7.48 11.25 5.14
C PHE A 75 7.25 11.43 3.62
N ALA A 76 7.03 10.33 2.89
CA ALA A 76 6.94 10.38 1.41
C ALA A 76 5.56 10.79 0.88
N SER A 77 4.50 10.59 1.67
CA SER A 77 3.11 10.74 1.20
C SER A 77 2.35 11.86 1.90
N GLY A 78 2.95 12.47 2.94
CA GLY A 78 2.33 13.48 3.80
C GLY A 78 1.10 12.96 4.53
N ASP A 79 0.97 11.65 4.67
CA ASP A 79 -0.24 11.00 5.16
C ASP A 79 -0.32 11.08 6.70
N PRO A 80 -1.31 11.78 7.26
CA PRO A 80 -1.42 11.98 8.71
C PRO A 80 -2.10 10.80 9.42
N SER A 81 -2.45 9.73 8.71
CA SER A 81 -3.17 8.60 9.28
C SER A 81 -2.29 7.79 10.24
N ILE A 82 -2.93 7.27 11.29
CA ILE A 82 -2.30 6.33 12.20
C ILE A 82 -2.30 4.96 11.53
N ALA A 83 -1.13 4.32 11.46
CA ALA A 83 -0.95 3.03 10.81
C ALA A 83 -0.28 2.02 11.75
N VAL A 84 -0.70 0.76 11.63
CA VAL A 84 0.07 -0.36 12.16
C VAL A 84 1.22 -0.61 11.20
N SER A 85 2.45 -0.30 11.62
CA SER A 85 3.65 -0.40 10.78
C SER A 85 4.37 -1.74 10.92
N ASP A 86 4.17 -2.41 12.05
CA ASP A 86 4.74 -3.74 12.29
C ASP A 86 3.83 -4.56 13.22
N VAL A 87 3.93 -5.88 13.10
CA VAL A 87 3.23 -6.86 13.94
C VAL A 87 4.23 -7.93 14.35
N LEU A 88 4.39 -8.13 15.67
CA LEU A 88 5.33 -9.12 16.18
C LEU A 88 4.92 -10.54 15.73
N ALA A 89 5.87 -11.27 15.17
CA ALA A 89 5.70 -12.70 14.86
C ALA A 89 5.41 -13.49 16.14
N ALA A 90 4.48 -14.45 16.05
CA ALA A 90 3.91 -15.17 17.20
C ALA A 90 3.29 -14.26 18.29
N GLY A 91 3.06 -12.98 17.99
CA GLY A 91 2.43 -12.02 18.90
C GLY A 91 0.90 -12.08 18.88
N PRO A 92 0.23 -11.45 19.86
CA PRO A 92 -1.22 -11.53 20.03
C PRO A 92 -2.04 -10.95 18.87
N ALA A 93 -1.44 -10.16 17.97
CA ALA A 93 -2.11 -9.55 16.82
C ALA A 93 -1.81 -10.23 15.46
N GLU A 94 -0.86 -11.18 15.39
CA GLU A 94 -0.33 -11.72 14.12
C GLU A 94 -1.42 -12.27 13.19
N ARG A 95 -2.37 -13.04 13.72
CA ARG A 95 -3.43 -13.67 12.92
C ARG A 95 -4.68 -12.81 12.74
N LEU A 96 -4.72 -11.63 13.35
CA LEU A 96 -5.88 -10.75 13.33
C LEU A 96 -5.76 -9.65 12.26
N LEU A 97 -4.54 -9.23 11.93
CA LEU A 97 -4.25 -8.04 11.11
C LEU A 97 -3.60 -8.33 9.73
N GLN A 98 -3.62 -9.58 9.26
CA GLN A 98 -3.09 -9.96 7.93
C GLN A 98 -3.99 -9.56 6.76
#